data_AF-A0A484B4V8-F1
#
_entry.id   AF-A0A484B4V8-F1
#
_cell.length_a   1.000
_cell.length_b   1.000
_cell.length_c   1.000
_cell.angle_alpha   90.00
_cell.angle_beta   90.00
_cell.angle_gamma   90.00
#
_symmetry.space_group_name_H-M   'P 1'
#
loop_
_entity.id
_entity.type
_entity.pdbx_description
1 polymer ?
#
loop_
_entity_poly.entity_id
_entity_poly.type
_entity_poly.pdbx_seq_one_letter_code
_entity_poly.pdbx_strand_id
1 'polypeptide(L)'
;MAPAGFCLYNEPHKPAPSSVAIETVTKYQLNTQAQFKMKYFAVLLLLCALLGSALATLKNPVCGEEFAEIGTCRALQPMWSYRQETNECISFNYSGCQGNNNLFESQSICEQTCKV
;
A
#
# COMPACT_ATOMS: atom_id res chain seq x y z
N MET A 1 -63.41 7.60 56.93
CA MET A 1 -63.66 7.61 55.48
C MET A 1 -62.40 7.11 54.79
N ALA A 2 -62.36 5.85 54.37
CA ALA A 2 -61.29 5.30 53.54
C ALA A 2 -61.94 4.57 52.37
N PRO A 3 -61.56 4.84 51.12
CA PRO A 3 -61.88 3.95 50.01
C PRO A 3 -60.65 3.16 49.55
N ALA A 4 -60.90 1.86 49.38
CA ALA A 4 -60.49 0.93 48.33
C ALA A 4 -59.18 1.16 47.53
N GLY A 5 -58.27 0.19 47.67
CA GLY A 5 -57.99 -0.81 46.63
C GLY A 5 -57.11 -0.42 45.43
N PHE A 6 -56.01 -1.16 45.23
CA PHE A 6 -55.53 -1.57 43.91
C PHE A 6 -54.68 -2.84 44.05
N CYS A 7 -55.14 -3.94 43.45
CA CYS A 7 -54.32 -5.12 43.17
C CYS A 7 -53.51 -4.85 41.91
N LEU A 8 -52.19 -5.08 41.92
CA LEU A 8 -51.39 -5.20 40.70
C LEU A 8 -50.56 -6.49 40.74
N TYR A 9 -50.59 -7.17 39.60
CA TYR A 9 -50.13 -8.53 39.31
C TYR A 9 -48.66 -8.78 39.66
N ASN A 10 -48.38 -9.98 40.17
CA ASN A 10 -47.03 -10.55 40.19
C ASN A 10 -46.66 -11.02 38.78
N GLU A 11 -45.56 -10.50 38.23
CA GLU A 11 -44.95 -11.04 37.01
C GLU A 11 -44.20 -12.36 37.31
N PRO A 12 -44.19 -13.33 36.38
CA PRO A 12 -43.41 -14.55 36.55
C PRO A 12 -41.91 -14.24 36.37
N HIS A 13 -41.13 -14.45 37.42
CA HIS A 13 -39.67 -14.38 37.36
C HIS A 13 -39.12 -15.34 36.30
N LYS A 14 -38.56 -14.78 35.22
CA LYS A 14 -37.78 -15.52 34.23
C LYS A 14 -36.50 -16.06 34.89
N PRO A 15 -36.19 -17.36 34.83
CA PRO A 15 -34.95 -17.87 35.41
C PRO A 15 -33.74 -17.30 34.66
N ALA A 16 -32.74 -16.89 35.43
CA ALA A 16 -31.45 -16.45 34.90
C ALA A 16 -30.77 -17.62 34.14
N PRO A 17 -30.13 -17.37 32.99
CA PRO A 17 -29.43 -18.43 32.27
C PRO A 17 -28.29 -18.97 33.13
N SER A 18 -28.16 -20.30 33.19
CA SER A 18 -27.09 -20.97 33.92
C SER A 18 -25.73 -20.64 33.30
N SER A 19 -24.71 -20.49 34.16
CA SER A 19 -23.33 -20.12 33.83
C SER A 19 -22.67 -21.01 32.77
N VAL A 20 -23.13 -22.25 32.62
CA VAL A 20 -22.64 -23.24 31.64
C VAL A 20 -22.90 -22.82 30.18
N ALA A 21 -23.99 -22.09 29.92
CA ALA A 21 -24.33 -21.63 28.57
C ALA A 21 -23.44 -20.47 28.10
N ILE A 22 -22.92 -19.65 29.03
CA ILE A 22 -22.11 -18.47 28.69
C ILE A 22 -20.68 -18.88 28.31
N GLU A 23 -20.07 -19.85 29.00
CA GLU A 23 -18.71 -20.32 28.68
C GLU A 23 -18.62 -21.00 27.30
N THR A 24 -19.60 -21.82 26.93
CA THR A 24 -19.62 -22.53 25.64
C THR A 24 -19.84 -21.59 24.46
N VAL A 25 -20.70 -20.58 24.61
CA VAL A 25 -20.90 -19.51 23.62
C VAL A 25 -19.61 -18.70 23.45
N THR A 26 -18.91 -18.34 24.52
CA THR A 26 -17.68 -17.51 24.45
C THR A 26 -16.53 -18.25 23.73
N LYS A 27 -16.37 -19.56 23.98
CA LYS A 27 -15.34 -20.40 23.33
C LYS A 27 -15.63 -20.65 21.85
N TYR A 28 -16.91 -20.83 21.50
CA TYR A 28 -17.34 -20.93 20.10
C TYR A 28 -17.12 -19.60 19.35
N GLN A 29 -17.44 -18.45 19.96
CA GLN A 29 -17.26 -17.12 19.36
C GLN A 29 -15.78 -16.71 19.17
N LEU A 30 -14.88 -17.09 20.09
CA LEU A 30 -13.43 -16.86 19.92
C LEU A 30 -12.83 -17.72 18.80
N ASN A 31 -13.32 -18.96 18.64
CA ASN A 31 -12.89 -19.86 17.57
C ASN A 31 -13.41 -19.41 16.18
N THR A 32 -14.65 -18.95 16.07
CA THR A 32 -15.20 -18.46 14.79
C THR A 32 -14.55 -17.16 14.32
N GLN A 33 -14.15 -16.28 15.24
CA GLN A 33 -13.39 -15.04 14.94
C GLN A 33 -11.95 -15.31 14.48
N ALA A 34 -11.28 -16.32 15.05
CA ALA A 34 -9.93 -16.72 14.65
C ALA A 34 -9.92 -17.46 13.30
N GLN A 35 -10.88 -18.36 13.07
CA GLN A 35 -10.95 -19.18 11.85
C GLN A 35 -11.24 -18.37 10.58
N PHE A 36 -12.09 -17.33 10.70
CA PHE A 36 -12.36 -16.42 9.59
C PHE A 36 -11.09 -15.64 9.21
N LYS A 37 -10.48 -14.94 10.18
CA LYS A 37 -9.27 -14.14 9.96
C LYS A 37 -8.11 -14.93 9.37
N MET A 38 -7.89 -16.17 9.80
CA MET A 38 -6.81 -17.01 9.28
C MET A 38 -7.01 -17.43 7.81
N LYS A 39 -8.25 -17.70 7.39
CA LYS A 39 -8.57 -18.02 5.99
C LYS A 39 -8.45 -16.79 5.09
N TYR A 40 -8.98 -15.64 5.50
CA TYR A 40 -8.85 -14.41 4.71
C TYR A 40 -7.41 -13.92 4.65
N PHE A 41 -6.62 -14.08 5.71
CA PHE A 41 -5.20 -13.75 5.71
C PHE A 41 -4.39 -14.70 4.82
N ALA A 42 -4.65 -16.01 4.87
CA ALA A 42 -4.04 -16.97 3.96
C ALA A 42 -4.42 -16.71 2.50
N VAL A 43 -5.69 -16.39 2.22
CA VAL A 43 -6.16 -16.00 0.87
C VAL A 43 -5.54 -14.68 0.42
N LEU A 44 -5.42 -13.69 1.29
CA LEU A 44 -4.77 -12.41 1.00
C LEU A 44 -3.28 -12.60 0.70
N LEU A 45 -2.57 -13.40 1.49
CA LEU A 45 -1.17 -13.74 1.24
C LEU A 45 -0.99 -14.53 -0.06
N LEU A 46 -1.89 -15.47 -0.37
CA LEU A 46 -1.89 -16.20 -1.64
C LEU A 46 -2.17 -15.26 -2.81
N LEU A 47 -3.13 -14.34 -2.70
CA LEU A 47 -3.41 -13.33 -3.72
C LEU A 47 -2.23 -12.37 -3.89
N CYS A 48 -1.60 -11.91 -2.81
CA CYS A 48 -0.40 -11.09 -2.86
C CYS A 48 0.81 -11.84 -3.44
N ALA A 49 0.94 -13.16 -3.22
CA ALA A 49 1.98 -13.96 -3.84
C ALA A 49 1.73 -14.16 -5.35
N LEU A 50 0.46 -14.28 -5.76
CA LEU A 50 0.05 -14.40 -7.16
C LEU A 50 0.06 -13.05 -7.92
N LEU A 51 -0.14 -11.93 -7.22
CA LEU A 51 -0.12 -10.57 -7.77
C LEU A 51 1.23 -9.86 -7.54
N GLY A 52 2.09 -10.42 -6.69
CA GLY A 52 3.31 -9.79 -6.17
C GLY A 52 4.48 -9.75 -7.16
N SER A 53 4.41 -10.50 -8.25
CA SER A 53 5.38 -10.38 -9.34
C SER A 53 5.27 -9.06 -10.11
N ALA A 54 4.18 -8.31 -9.94
CA ALA A 54 3.97 -7.03 -10.61
C ALA A 54 4.55 -5.81 -9.87
N LEU A 55 5.03 -5.97 -8.63
CA LEU A 55 5.55 -4.85 -7.83
C LEU A 55 7.07 -4.62 -7.96
N ALA A 56 7.78 -5.47 -8.70
CA ALA A 56 9.24 -5.50 -8.73
C ALA A 56 9.91 -4.48 -9.68
N THR A 57 9.15 -3.62 -10.37
CA THR A 57 9.73 -2.78 -11.44
C THR A 57 9.18 -1.36 -11.48
N LEU A 58 9.04 -0.69 -10.34
CA LEU A 58 8.78 0.75 -10.33
C LEU A 58 10.07 1.53 -10.64
N LYS A 59 10.57 1.41 -11.88
CA LYS A 59 11.67 2.23 -12.38
C LYS A 59 11.21 3.68 -12.42
N ASN A 60 12.09 4.62 -12.08
CA ASN A 60 11.76 6.04 -12.11
C ASN A 60 11.35 6.42 -13.56
N PRO A 61 10.16 7.04 -13.77
CA PRO A 61 9.66 7.36 -15.12
C PRO A 61 10.59 8.28 -15.91
N VAL A 62 11.39 9.10 -15.22
CA VAL A 62 12.42 9.97 -15.82
C VAL A 62 13.41 9.16 -16.67
N CYS A 63 13.70 7.92 -16.28
CA CYS A 63 14.65 7.05 -16.97
C CYS A 63 14.12 6.49 -18.30
N GLY A 64 12.87 6.78 -18.66
CA GLY A 64 12.26 6.42 -19.95
C GLY A 64 12.02 7.63 -20.87
N GLU A 65 12.42 8.84 -20.47
CA GLU A 65 12.40 10.00 -21.36
C GLU A 65 13.57 9.97 -22.35
N GLU A 66 13.45 10.72 -23.46
CA GLU A 66 14.43 10.75 -24.55
C GLU A 66 15.88 10.97 -24.05
N PHE A 67 16.83 10.27 -24.65
CA PHE A 67 18.23 10.40 -24.26
C PHE A 67 18.83 11.75 -24.69
N ALA A 68 19.47 12.44 -23.74
CA ALA A 68 20.30 13.63 -23.98
C ALA A 68 19.60 14.78 -24.73
N GLU A 69 18.39 15.15 -24.30
CA GLU A 69 17.69 16.31 -24.84
C GLU A 69 18.45 17.61 -24.54
N ILE A 70 19.12 18.15 -25.57
CA ILE A 70 20.00 19.32 -25.45
C ILE A 70 19.20 20.58 -25.10
N GLY A 71 18.02 20.76 -25.70
CA GLY A 71 17.23 21.99 -25.65
C GLY A 71 17.74 23.10 -26.57
N THR A 72 17.20 24.32 -26.45
CA THR A 72 17.37 25.40 -27.44
C THR A 72 18.22 26.59 -26.99
N CYS A 73 18.70 26.57 -25.74
CA CYS A 73 19.58 27.60 -25.21
C CYS A 73 21.02 27.44 -25.74
N ARG A 74 22.00 28.15 -25.18
CA ARG A 74 23.39 28.18 -25.69
C ARG A 74 24.45 28.00 -24.60
N ALA A 75 24.08 27.51 -23.42
CA ALA A 75 25.05 27.12 -22.42
C ALA A 75 25.71 25.78 -22.80
N LEU A 76 26.88 25.51 -22.24
CA LEU A 76 27.56 24.22 -22.33
C LEU A 76 27.68 23.68 -20.91
N GLN A 77 26.62 23.02 -20.45
CA GLN A 77 26.56 22.46 -19.10
C GLN A 77 26.77 20.94 -19.17
N PRO A 78 27.91 20.41 -18.70
CA PRO A 78 28.15 18.97 -18.65
C PRO A 78 27.17 18.33 -17.67
N MET A 79 26.28 17.50 -18.18
CA MET A 79 25.25 16.78 -17.43
C MET A 79 25.24 15.32 -17.86
N TRP A 80 24.46 14.49 -17.17
CA TRP A 80 24.33 13.06 -17.42
C TRP A 80 22.90 12.72 -17.82
N SER A 81 22.73 11.85 -18.81
CA SER A 81 21.44 11.31 -19.23
C SER A 81 21.52 9.79 -19.29
N TYR A 82 20.44 9.13 -18.90
CA TYR A 82 20.34 7.68 -18.93
C TYR A 82 19.88 7.21 -20.31
N ARG A 83 20.61 6.25 -20.89
CA ARG A 83 20.29 5.59 -22.14
C ARG A 83 19.68 4.23 -21.85
N GLN A 84 18.38 4.08 -22.13
CA GLN A 84 17.64 2.86 -21.82
C GLN A 84 18.13 1.65 -22.64
N GLU A 85 18.55 1.87 -23.89
CA GLU A 85 18.94 0.81 -24.82
C GLU A 85 20.22 0.10 -24.37
N THR A 86 21.14 0.84 -23.74
CA THR A 86 22.43 0.28 -23.28
C THR A 86 22.50 0.13 -21.76
N ASN A 87 21.49 0.61 -21.03
CA ASN A 87 21.48 0.66 -19.57
C ASN A 87 22.67 1.46 -19.00
N GLU A 88 23.00 2.59 -19.62
CA GLU A 88 24.17 3.40 -19.27
C GLU A 88 23.79 4.84 -18.95
N CYS A 89 24.56 5.47 -18.06
CA CYS A 89 24.53 6.90 -17.85
C CYS A 89 25.68 7.53 -18.64
N ILE A 90 25.36 8.43 -19.58
CA ILE A 90 26.32 9.02 -20.51
C ILE A 90 26.29 10.53 -20.35
N SER A 91 27.47 11.16 -20.36
CA SER A 91 27.58 12.61 -20.27
C SER A 91 27.25 13.30 -21.61
N PHE A 92 26.61 14.46 -21.53
CA PHE A 92 26.30 15.33 -22.67
C PHE A 92 26.30 16.80 -22.24
N ASN A 93 26.26 17.71 -23.21
CA ASN A 93 26.16 19.14 -22.93
C ASN A 93 24.70 19.59 -23.02
N TYR A 94 24.11 19.91 -21.88
CA TYR A 94 22.80 20.54 -21.80
C TYR A 94 22.90 22.02 -22.13
N SER A 95 21.95 22.53 -22.92
CA SER A 95 21.94 23.92 -23.37
C SER A 95 21.53 24.93 -22.29
N GLY A 96 21.00 24.45 -21.16
CA GLY A 96 20.54 25.27 -20.04
C GLY A 96 19.03 25.58 -20.02
N CYS A 97 18.28 25.20 -21.06
CA CYS A 97 16.81 25.28 -21.05
C CYS A 97 16.16 24.26 -22.00
N GLN A 98 14.86 23.98 -21.82
CA GLN A 98 14.04 23.15 -22.72
C GLN A 98 14.57 21.72 -22.94
N GLY A 99 15.31 21.17 -21.98
CA GLY A 99 15.61 19.74 -21.93
C GLY A 99 14.43 18.96 -21.38
N ASN A 100 14.70 17.70 -21.03
CA ASN A 100 13.76 16.84 -20.34
C ASN A 100 14.30 16.49 -18.93
N ASN A 101 13.60 15.65 -18.18
CA ASN A 101 13.99 15.33 -16.80
C ASN A 101 15.10 14.28 -16.73
N ASN A 102 15.41 13.59 -17.83
CA ASN A 102 16.50 12.62 -17.93
C ASN A 102 17.86 13.35 -17.98
N LEU A 103 18.11 14.13 -16.93
CA LEU A 103 19.14 15.14 -16.80
C LEU A 103 19.63 15.16 -15.34
N PHE A 104 20.88 14.75 -15.12
CA PHE A 104 21.46 14.59 -13.79
C PHE A 104 22.81 15.29 -13.68
N GLU A 105 23.12 15.84 -12.50
CA GLU A 105 24.35 16.60 -12.25
C GLU A 105 25.61 15.71 -12.18
N SER A 106 25.44 14.41 -11.92
CA SER A 106 26.56 13.46 -11.86
C SER A 106 26.16 12.07 -12.33
N GLN A 107 27.17 11.30 -12.76
CA GLN A 107 27.00 9.90 -13.13
C GLN A 107 26.35 9.09 -12.01
N SER A 108 26.84 9.28 -10.77
CA SER A 108 26.35 8.54 -9.60
C SER A 108 24.87 8.76 -9.34
N ILE A 109 24.38 10.01 -9.47
CA ILE A 109 22.95 10.33 -9.31
C ILE A 109 22.12 9.66 -10.41
N CYS A 110 22.58 9.73 -11.67
CA CYS A 110 21.92 9.05 -12.78
C CYS A 110 21.84 7.53 -12.55
N GLU A 111 22.95 6.92 -12.13
CA GLU A 111 23.02 5.47 -11.94
C GLU A 111 22.14 5.01 -10.77
N GLN A 112 22.19 5.71 -9.64
CA GLN A 112 21.32 5.40 -8.49
C GLN A 112 19.83 5.56 -8.83
N THR A 113 19.49 6.47 -9.74
CA THR A 113 18.10 6.72 -10.15
C THR A 113 17.60 5.71 -11.16
N CYS A 114 18.45 5.29 -12.10
CA CYS A 114 18.02 4.61 -13.32
C CYS A 114 18.60 3.22 -13.56
N LYS A 115 19.71 2.84 -12.92
CA LYS A 115 20.22 1.47 -13.01
C LYS A 115 19.50 0.58 -11.98
N VAL A 116 19.13 -0.61 -12.43
CA VAL A 116 18.56 -1.70 -11.64
C VAL A 116 19.55 -2.85 -11.60
#